data_AF-A6VNM2-F1
#
_entry.id   AF-A6VNM2-F1
#
_cell.length_a   1.000
_cell.length_b   1.000
_cell.length_c   1.000
_cell.angle_alpha   90.00
_cell.angle_beta   90.00
_cell.angle_gamma   90.00
#
_symmetry.space_group_name_H-M   'P 1'
#
loop_
_entity.id
_entity.type
_entity.pdbx_description
1 polymer ?
#
loop_
_entity_poly.entity_id
_entity_poly.type
_entity_poly.pdbx_seq_one_letter_code
_entity_poly.pdbx_strand_id
1 'polypeptide(L)' 'MNIEEHYYSIKDLVEKGLGSKATLHRMIKNGRLKKVKFGRSTRIAESEIARYLREQSPTAQ' A
#
# COMPACT_ATOMS: atom_id res chain seq x y z
N MET A 1 -17.17 -16.53 -2.69
CA MET A 1 -16.31 -16.33 -1.51
C MET A 1 -16.16 -14.82 -1.35
N ASN A 2 -16.77 -14.21 -0.35
CA ASN A 2 -16.64 -12.77 -0.11
C ASN A 2 -15.22 -12.51 0.38
N ILE A 3 -14.37 -11.98 -0.49
CA ILE A 3 -13.04 -11.51 -0.09
C ILE A 3 -13.27 -10.10 0.44
N GLU A 4 -13.42 -9.96 1.75
CA GLU A 4 -13.39 -8.64 2.38
C GLU A 4 -11.98 -8.08 2.19
N GLU A 5 -11.83 -7.16 1.24
CA GLU A 5 -10.54 -6.51 0.99
C GLU A 5 -10.31 -5.44 2.07
N HIS A 6 -9.23 -5.59 2.84
CA HIS A 6 -8.84 -4.60 3.83
C HIS A 6 -8.12 -3.41 3.17
N TYR A 7 -8.43 -2.22 3.68
CA TYR A 7 -7.90 -0.96 3.18
C TYR A 7 -7.18 -0.19 4.27
N TYR A 8 -5.94 0.18 3.99
CA TYR A 8 -5.08 0.91 4.91
C TYR A 8 -4.98 2.38 4.53
N SER A 9 -4.97 3.26 5.53
CA SER A 9 -4.57 4.65 5.35
C SER A 9 -3.05 4.79 5.31
N ILE A 10 -2.56 5.94 4.86
CA ILE A 10 -1.12 6.23 4.89
C ILE A 10 -0.59 6.18 6.34
N LYS A 11 -1.38 6.57 7.34
CA LYS A 11 -0.98 6.53 8.74
C LYS A 11 -0.75 5.09 9.20
N ASP A 12 -1.68 4.19 8.88
CA ASP A 12 -1.58 2.76 9.25
C ASP A 12 -0.33 2.12 8.63
N LEU A 13 0.02 2.51 7.41
CA LEU A 13 1.21 2.00 6.72
C LEU A 13 2.53 2.53 7.32
N VAL A 14 2.52 3.78 7.82
CA VAL A 14 3.65 4.32 8.58
C VAL A 14 3.82 3.55 9.89
N GLU A 15 2.72 3.34 10.61
CA GLU A 15 2.72 2.61 11.89
C GLU A 15 3.14 1.15 11.73
N LYS A 16 2.78 0.51 10.61
CA LYS A 16 3.23 -0.84 10.23
C LYS A 16 4.68 -0.91 9.74
N GLY A 17 5.37 0.21 9.65
CA GLY A 17 6.78 0.25 9.25
C GLY A 17 7.02 0.06 7.75
N LEU A 18 5.99 0.19 6.90
CA LEU A 18 6.16 0.09 5.43
C LEU A 18 7.06 1.22 4.89
N GLY A 19 7.07 2.37 5.57
CA GLY A 19 7.95 3.49 5.26
C GLY A 19 7.44 4.81 5.83
N SER A 20 8.22 5.87 5.66
CA SER A 20 7.79 7.22 6.09
C SER A 20 6.65 7.76 5.22
N LYS A 21 5.85 8.68 5.77
CA LYS A 21 4.75 9.34 5.04
C LYS A 21 5.21 9.93 3.71
N ALA A 22 6.37 10.59 3.69
CA ALA A 22 6.97 11.15 2.48
C ALA A 22 7.31 10.05 1.44
N THR A 23 7.86 8.93 1.89
CA THR A 23 8.19 7.79 1.03
C THR A 23 6.93 7.17 0.43
N LEU A 24 5.89 6.94 1.24
CA LEU A 24 4.62 6.39 0.76
C LEU A 24 3.95 7.32 -0.26
N HIS A 25 3.92 8.63 -0.01
CA HIS A 25 3.42 9.59 -1.00
C HIS A 25 4.23 9.59 -2.30
N ARG A 26 5.56 9.49 -2.22
CA ARG A 26 6.44 9.37 -3.38
C ARG A 26 6.17 8.08 -4.15
N MET A 27 5.97 6.96 -3.46
CA MET A 27 5.65 5.66 -4.09
C MET A 27 4.32 5.72 -4.84
N ILE A 28 3.30 6.34 -4.25
CA ILE A 28 2.02 6.57 -4.91
C ILE A 28 2.18 7.49 -6.12
N LYS A 29 2.91 8.61 -5.98
CA LYS A 29 3.15 9.57 -7.06
C LYS A 29 3.88 8.91 -8.24
N ASN A 30 4.82 8.04 -7.96
CA ASN A 30 5.61 7.31 -8.95
C ASN A 30 4.88 6.07 -9.50
N GLY A 31 3.64 5.81 -9.09
CA GLY A 31 2.85 4.66 -9.56
C GLY A 31 3.26 3.30 -8.99
N ARG A 32 4.17 3.27 -7.99
CA ARG A 32 4.62 2.02 -7.34
C ARG A 32 3.57 1.42 -6.42
N LEU A 33 2.71 2.26 -5.84
CA LEU A 33 1.55 1.84 -5.06
C LEU A 33 0.28 2.48 -5.65
N LYS A 34 -0.68 1.65 -6.05
CA LYS A 34 -2.02 2.11 -6.44
C LYS A 34 -2.80 2.53 -5.21
N LYS A 35 -3.45 3.68 -5.33
CA LYS A 35 -4.35 4.21 -4.32
C LYS A 35 -5.80 4.08 -4.77
N VAL A 36 -6.68 3.89 -3.81
CA VAL A 36 -8.12 3.96 -3.99
C VAL A 36 -8.65 5.17 -3.23
N LYS A 37 -9.56 5.91 -3.85
CA LYS A 37 -10.22 7.06 -3.25
C LYS A 37 -11.49 6.61 -2.55
N PHE A 38 -11.56 6.83 -1.24
CA PHE A 38 -12.77 6.66 -0.44
C PHE A 38 -13.25 8.04 0.00
N GLY A 39 -14.06 8.67 -0.85
CA GLY A 39 -14.44 10.08 -0.71
C GLY A 39 -13.21 11.01 -0.69
N ARG A 40 -13.06 11.79 0.38
CA ARG A 40 -11.90 12.69 0.58
C ARG A 40 -10.64 11.93 1.00
N SER A 41 -10.80 10.72 1.52
CA SER A 41 -9.70 9.90 2.02
C SER A 41 -9.03 9.10 0.92
N THR A 42 -7.74 8.86 1.11
CA THR A 42 -6.96 7.94 0.26
C THR A 42 -6.67 6.69 1.08
N ARG A 43 -6.85 5.52 0.44
CA ARG A 43 -6.54 4.21 1.01
C ARG A 43 -5.71 3.39 0.03
N ILE A 44 -5.03 2.39 0.55
CA ILE A 44 -4.28 1.39 -0.21
C ILE A 44 -4.84 0.03 0.16
N ALA A 45 -5.17 -0.77 -0.86
CA ALA A 45 -5.64 -2.13 -0.66
C ALA A 45 -4.50 -3.01 -0.11
N GLU A 46 -4.85 -3.94 0.77
CA GLU A 46 -3.91 -4.94 1.27
C GLU A 46 -3.25 -5.75 0.15
N SER A 47 -4.05 -6.11 -0.86
CA SER A 47 -3.60 -6.83 -2.06
C SER A 47 -2.46 -6.10 -2.78
N GLU A 48 -2.54 -4.77 -2.86
CA GLU A 48 -1.56 -3.92 -3.51
C GLU A 48 -0.26 -3.80 -2.70
N ILE A 49 -0.37 -3.76 -1.37
CA ILE A 49 0.79 -3.79 -0.47
C ILE A 49 1.50 -5.13 -0.58
N ALA A 50 0.75 -6.23 -0.57
CA ALA A 50 1.29 -7.58 -0.75
C ALA A 50 1.97 -7.75 -2.12
N ARG A 51 1.38 -7.19 -3.19
CA ARG A 51 2.02 -7.11 -4.51
C ARG A 51 3.35 -6.37 -4.43
N TYR A 52 3.35 -5.18 -3.85
CA TYR A 52 4.56 -4.36 -3.71
C TYR A 52 5.67 -5.08 -2.94
N LEU A 53 5.35 -5.70 -1.81
CA LEU A 53 6.32 -6.43 -0.99
C LEU A 53 6.92 -7.62 -1.74
N ARG A 54 6.10 -8.37 -2.48
CA ARG A 54 6.59 -9.46 -3.35
C ARG A 54 7.55 -8.96 -4.44
N GLU A 55 7.27 -7.80 -5.02
CA GLU A 55 8.14 -7.19 -6.03
C GLU A 55 9.47 -6.66 -5.47
N GLN A 56 9.54 -6.35 -4.16
CA GLN A 56 10.79 -5.90 -3.52
C GLN A 56 11.67 -7.04 -3.02
N SER A 57 11.14 -8.25 -2.88
CA SER A 57 11.89 -9.43 -2.47
C SER A 57 12.12 -10.35 -3.68
N PRO A 58 13.16 -10.11 -4.51
CA PRO A 58 13.50 -10.99 -5.63
C PRO A 58 14.11 -12.35 -5.19
N THR A 59 14.08 -12.71 -3.91
CA THR A 59 14.80 -13.87 -3.38
C THR A 59 13.92 -14.74 -2.50
N ALA A 60 13.24 -15.70 -3.13
CA ALA A 60 12.84 -16.99 -2.55
C ALA A 60 12.33 -17.91 -3.69
N GLN A 61 13.22 -18.25 -4.62
CA GLN A 61 13.15 -19.47 -5.44
C GLN A 61 14.55 -20.06 -5.49
#